data_AF-A0A9Q0MMX9-F1
#
_entry.id   AF-A0A9Q0MMX9-F1
#
_cell.length_a   1.000
_cell.length_b   1.000
_cell.length_c   1.000
_cell.angle_alpha   90.00
_cell.angle_beta   90.00
_cell.angle_gamma   90.00
#
_symmetry.space_group_name_H-M   'P 1'
#
loop_
_entity.id
_entity.type
_entity.pdbx_description
1 polymer ?
#
loop_
_entity_poly.entity_id
_entity_poly.type
_entity_poly.pdbx_seq_one_letter_code
_entity_poly.pdbx_strand_id
1 'polypeptide(L)'
;MAQIFWSDELAFLAELNTKQCKMNHDACRNTNNFIYSGQNLGSMGVSGAHYQAEYVINDTISRWYNEHPYATQSDMDLLTRISNERTSNCCWLRHQSLYFWSLMACNYASTNMLQVPVYRSGTAASYCTLGKDAVFPGLCTAKESINPNSFN
;
A
#
# COMPACT_ATOMS: atom_id res chain seq x y z
N MET A 1 3.05 -7.81 12.96
CA MET A 1 2.56 -6.76 12.02
C MET A 1 1.25 -6.22 12.58
N ALA A 2 0.92 -4.96 12.30
CA ALA A 2 -0.34 -4.37 12.74
C ALA A 2 -1.42 -4.48 11.67
N GLN A 3 -2.68 -4.28 12.09
CA GLN A 3 -3.79 -4.10 11.16
C GLN A 3 -3.66 -2.80 10.38
N ILE A 4 -4.18 -2.83 9.17
CA ILE A 4 -4.28 -1.66 8.31
C ILE A 4 -5.65 -1.01 8.50
N PHE A 5 -5.68 0.32 8.52
CA PHE A 5 -6.90 1.10 8.67
C PHE A 5 -7.04 2.10 7.54
N TRP A 6 -8.30 2.37 7.19
CA TRP A 6 -8.63 3.39 6.22
C TRP A 6 -8.28 4.79 6.75
N SER A 7 -7.69 5.63 5.90
CA SER A 7 -7.38 7.03 6.15
C SER A 7 -7.90 7.89 5.00
N ASP A 8 -8.89 8.73 5.30
CA ASP A 8 -9.48 9.65 4.33
C ASP A 8 -8.45 10.67 3.80
N GLU A 9 -7.48 11.05 4.63
CA GLU A 9 -6.39 11.96 4.25
C GLU A 9 -5.53 11.32 3.14
N LEU A 10 -5.10 10.07 3.32
CA LEU A 10 -4.26 9.37 2.34
C LEU A 10 -5.04 9.03 1.07
N ALA A 11 -6.32 8.65 1.21
CA ALA A 11 -7.22 8.39 0.09
C ALA A 11 -7.44 9.64 -0.76
N PHE A 12 -7.64 10.81 -0.13
CA PHE A 12 -7.76 12.09 -0.83
C PHE A 12 -6.49 12.43 -1.63
N LEU A 13 -5.30 12.22 -1.05
CA LEU A 13 -4.05 12.44 -1.78
C LEU A 13 -3.87 11.47 -2.97
N ALA A 14 -4.29 10.22 -2.81
CA ALA A 14 -4.29 9.24 -3.91
C ALA A 14 -5.27 9.64 -5.03
N GLU A 15 -6.42 10.22 -4.66
CA GLU A 15 -7.38 10.79 -5.61
C GLU A 15 -6.72 11.92 -6.43
N LEU A 16 -6.02 12.84 -5.76
CA LEU A 16 -5.32 13.94 -6.44
C LEU A 16 -4.24 13.44 -7.40
N ASN A 17 -3.49 12.38 -7.04
CA ASN A 17 -2.53 11.74 -7.96
C ASN A 17 -3.24 11.23 -9.22
N THR A 18 -4.29 10.44 -9.04
CA THR A 18 -4.99 9.81 -10.16
C THR A 18 -5.72 10.82 -11.05
N LYS A 19 -6.14 11.98 -10.53
CA LYS A 19 -6.70 13.10 -11.31
C LYS A 19 -5.72 13.70 -12.32
N GLN A 20 -4.42 13.53 -12.10
CA GLN A 20 -3.40 13.99 -13.04
C GLN A 20 -3.37 13.15 -14.32
N CYS A 21 -4.02 11.97 -14.31
CA CYS A 21 -4.13 11.07 -15.45
C CYS A 21 -2.76 10.65 -16.01
N LYS A 22 -1.76 10.56 -15.14
CA LYS A 22 -0.38 10.16 -15.43
C LYS A 22 -0.02 8.99 -14.54
N MET A 23 0.48 7.90 -15.13
CA MET A 23 1.03 6.77 -14.39
C MET A 23 2.42 7.14 -13.85
N ASN A 24 2.44 8.05 -12.88
CA ASN A 24 3.67 8.56 -12.28
C ASN A 24 3.47 8.86 -10.80
N HIS A 25 4.50 8.60 -10.01
CA HIS A 25 4.51 8.90 -8.59
C HIS A 25 4.49 10.41 -8.33
N ASP A 26 3.79 10.83 -7.27
CA ASP A 26 3.88 12.22 -6.79
C ASP A 26 5.31 12.52 -6.31
N ALA A 27 5.77 13.76 -6.49
CA ALA A 27 7.05 14.18 -5.91
C ALA A 27 6.98 14.23 -4.37
N CYS A 28 5.87 14.71 -3.83
CA CYS A 28 5.59 14.76 -2.39
C CYS A 28 4.16 14.27 -2.12
N ARG A 29 3.99 13.44 -1.08
CA ARG A 29 2.68 12.95 -0.63
C ARG A 29 2.61 12.74 0.90
N ASN A 30 3.61 13.27 1.60
CA ASN A 30 3.67 13.23 3.05
C ASN A 30 2.60 14.16 3.65
N THR A 31 2.19 13.81 4.86
CA THR A 31 1.26 14.61 5.67
C THR A 31 1.87 14.91 7.03
N ASN A 32 1.18 15.70 7.85
CA ASN A 32 1.61 15.94 9.23
C ASN A 32 1.62 14.65 10.07
N ASN A 33 0.74 13.70 9.73
CA ASN A 33 0.61 12.41 10.43
C ASN A 33 1.49 11.33 9.80
N PHE A 34 1.74 11.42 8.49
CA PHE A 34 2.44 10.40 7.69
C PHE A 34 3.59 11.04 6.93
N ILE A 35 4.74 11.18 7.58
CA ILE A 35 5.91 11.90 7.04
C ILE A 35 6.55 11.12 5.89
N TYR A 36 6.50 9.79 5.95
CA TYR A 36 7.17 8.89 5.00
C TYR A 36 6.17 8.08 4.19
N SER A 37 5.10 8.70 3.70
CA SER A 37 4.03 8.01 2.98
C SER A 37 4.51 7.29 1.72
N GLY A 38 4.22 5.99 1.64
CA GLY A 38 4.47 5.15 0.45
C GLY A 38 3.37 5.30 -0.60
N GLN A 39 3.62 4.75 -1.79
CA GLN A 39 2.62 4.72 -2.86
C GLN A 39 2.82 3.52 -3.79
N ASN A 40 1.75 2.79 -4.07
CA ASN A 40 1.67 1.89 -5.21
C ASN A 40 0.78 2.51 -6.28
N LEU A 41 1.17 2.35 -7.54
CA LEU A 41 0.38 2.75 -8.69
C LEU A 41 0.04 1.52 -9.52
N GLY A 42 -1.13 1.55 -10.12
CA GLY A 42 -1.64 0.50 -10.98
C GLY A 42 -2.38 1.09 -12.14
N SER A 43 -2.22 0.49 -13.32
CA SER A 43 -2.90 0.97 -14.50
C SER A 43 -3.32 -0.14 -15.42
N MET A 44 -4.49 0.03 -16.03
CA MET A 44 -5.09 -0.95 -16.92
C MET A 44 -5.71 -0.26 -18.13
N GLY A 45 -5.31 -0.68 -19.33
CA GLY A 45 -5.90 -0.23 -20.58
C GLY A 45 -6.73 -1.33 -21.23
N VAL A 46 -7.90 -0.98 -21.77
CA VAL A 46 -8.73 -1.89 -22.55
C VAL A 46 -9.30 -1.26 -23.81
N SER A 47 -9.35 -2.08 -24.87
CA SER A 47 -10.05 -1.75 -26.11
C SER A 47 -11.51 -2.18 -26.03
N GLY A 48 -12.45 -1.25 -26.21
CA GLY A 48 -13.85 -1.56 -26.51
C GLY A 48 -14.76 -1.97 -25.34
N ALA A 49 -14.26 -2.12 -24.12
CA ALA A 49 -15.09 -2.42 -22.94
C ALA A 49 -14.63 -1.65 -21.69
N HIS A 50 -15.56 -1.45 -20.75
CA HIS A 50 -15.27 -0.87 -19.43
C HIS A 50 -15.21 -1.96 -18.37
N TYR A 51 -14.18 -1.94 -17.53
CA TYR A 51 -14.18 -2.73 -16.31
C TYR A 51 -14.86 -1.97 -15.17
N GLN A 52 -15.61 -2.71 -14.35
CA GLN A 52 -16.15 -2.19 -13.11
C GLN A 52 -15.02 -1.88 -12.13
N ALA A 53 -15.23 -0.92 -11.24
CA ALA A 53 -14.23 -0.50 -10.26
C ALA A 53 -13.73 -1.68 -9.42
N GLU A 54 -14.63 -2.57 -9.00
CA GLU A 54 -14.30 -3.78 -8.24
C GLU A 54 -13.30 -4.69 -8.97
N TYR A 55 -13.47 -4.87 -10.28
CA TYR A 55 -12.54 -5.68 -11.08
C TYR A 55 -11.15 -5.03 -11.13
N VAL A 56 -11.09 -3.72 -11.41
CA VAL A 56 -9.81 -2.99 -11.48
C VAL A 56 -9.09 -3.03 -10.14
N ILE A 57 -9.81 -2.82 -9.04
CA ILE A 57 -9.25 -2.87 -7.68
C ILE A 57 -8.70 -4.27 -7.39
N ASN A 58 -9.49 -5.32 -7.64
CA ASN A 58 -9.08 -6.69 -7.33
C ASN A 58 -7.91 -7.15 -8.19
N ASP A 59 -7.93 -6.89 -9.50
CA ASP A 59 -6.83 -7.24 -10.40
C ASP A 59 -5.55 -6.48 -10.05
N THR A 60 -5.65 -5.18 -9.77
CA THR A 60 -4.49 -4.34 -9.42
C THR A 60 -3.85 -4.80 -8.10
N ILE A 61 -4.65 -5.02 -7.05
CA ILE A 61 -4.14 -5.52 -5.76
C ILE A 61 -3.54 -6.92 -5.93
N SER A 62 -4.20 -7.79 -6.71
CA SER A 62 -3.67 -9.14 -6.99
C SER A 62 -2.32 -9.09 -7.70
N ARG A 63 -2.13 -8.17 -8.66
CA ARG A 63 -0.84 -7.99 -9.34
C ARG A 63 0.26 -7.58 -8.38
N TRP A 64 0.02 -6.60 -7.52
CA TRP A 64 1.01 -6.18 -6.51
C TRP A 64 1.34 -7.33 -5.54
N TYR A 65 0.33 -8.07 -5.09
CA TYR A 65 0.54 -9.20 -4.18
C TYR A 65 1.32 -10.34 -4.84
N ASN A 66 1.05 -10.65 -6.11
CA ASN A 66 1.70 -11.73 -6.86
C ASN A 66 3.20 -11.50 -7.11
N GLU A 67 3.77 -10.38 -6.66
CA GLU A 67 5.22 -10.17 -6.60
C GLU A 67 5.89 -10.95 -5.46
N HIS A 68 5.12 -11.43 -4.47
CA HIS A 68 5.64 -12.14 -3.29
C HIS A 68 6.57 -13.33 -3.59
N PRO A 69 6.41 -14.14 -4.67
CA PRO A 69 7.34 -15.24 -4.96
C PRO A 69 8.75 -14.76 -5.33
N TYR A 70 8.90 -13.49 -5.70
CA TYR A 70 10.17 -12.87 -6.06
C TYR A 70 10.83 -12.09 -4.91
N ALA A 71 10.17 -12.03 -3.73
CA ALA A 71 10.71 -11.45 -2.52
C ALA A 71 11.35 -12.53 -1.65
N THR A 72 12.66 -12.49 -1.48
CA THR A 72 13.37 -13.43 -0.61
C THR A 72 13.34 -12.97 0.84
N GLN A 73 13.55 -13.90 1.80
CA GLN A 73 13.66 -13.52 3.21
C GLN A 73 14.78 -12.49 3.45
N SER A 74 15.89 -12.58 2.70
CA SER A 74 16.95 -11.59 2.76
C SER A 74 16.53 -10.20 2.28
N ASP A 75 15.64 -10.11 1.28
CA ASP A 75 15.07 -8.82 0.84
C ASP A 75 14.13 -8.23 1.90
N MET A 76 13.47 -9.08 2.69
CA MET A 76 12.56 -8.65 3.76
C MET A 76 13.31 -8.24 5.03
N ASP A 77 14.38 -8.96 5.39
CA ASP A 77 15.24 -8.67 6.55
C ASP A 77 16.12 -7.44 6.32
N LEU A 78 16.52 -7.20 5.07
CA LEU A 78 17.25 -6.02 4.65
C LEU A 78 16.69 -5.59 3.30
N LEU A 79 15.91 -4.50 3.27
CA LEU A 79 15.35 -4.03 2.01
C LEU A 79 16.47 -3.62 1.04
N THR A 80 16.79 -4.54 0.13
CA THR A 80 17.70 -4.33 -1.00
C THR A 80 16.93 -3.85 -2.25
N ARG A 81 15.62 -4.11 -2.29
CA ARG A 81 14.70 -3.80 -3.39
C ARG A 81 13.40 -3.24 -2.84
N ILE A 82 12.88 -2.16 -3.43
CA ILE A 82 11.69 -1.46 -2.95
C ILE A 82 10.47 -2.41 -2.98
N SER A 83 9.84 -2.59 -1.83
CA SER A 83 8.50 -3.18 -1.64
C SER A 83 7.66 -2.14 -0.89
N ASN A 84 6.32 -2.27 -0.78
CA ASN A 84 5.49 -1.36 0.02
C ASN A 84 4.49 -2.19 0.84
N GLU A 85 4.61 -2.22 2.18
CA GLU A 85 3.72 -3.04 3.03
C GLU A 85 3.13 -2.33 4.27
N ARG A 86 3.20 -1.00 4.42
CA ARG A 86 2.70 -0.34 5.66
C ARG A 86 1.47 0.55 5.45
N THR A 87 0.30 0.01 5.83
CA THR A 87 -1.02 0.66 5.90
C THR A 87 -1.60 1.10 4.55
N SER A 88 -2.40 0.25 3.89
CA SER A 88 -2.94 0.52 2.55
C SER A 88 -4.16 1.44 2.55
N ASN A 89 -4.10 2.58 1.84
CA ASN A 89 -5.22 3.49 1.59
C ASN A 89 -5.32 3.83 0.11
N CYS A 90 -6.39 3.38 -0.55
CA CYS A 90 -6.48 3.34 -2.01
C CYS A 90 -7.50 4.32 -2.56
N CYS A 91 -7.17 5.03 -3.63
CA CYS A 91 -8.17 5.72 -4.44
C CYS A 91 -8.06 5.29 -5.90
N TRP A 92 -9.20 5.19 -6.54
CA TRP A 92 -9.33 4.82 -7.94
C TRP A 92 -9.99 5.96 -8.70
N LEU A 93 -9.40 6.36 -9.83
CA LEU A 93 -10.05 7.26 -10.76
C LEU A 93 -10.00 6.74 -12.19
N ARG A 94 -11.09 7.07 -12.88
CA ARG A 94 -11.31 6.75 -14.28
C ARG A 94 -10.92 7.95 -15.14
N HIS A 95 -10.04 7.74 -16.10
CA HIS A 95 -9.76 8.72 -17.15
C HIS A 95 -10.34 8.22 -18.48
N GLN A 96 -11.00 9.11 -19.23
CA GLN A 96 -11.54 8.81 -20.55
C GLN A 96 -10.77 9.61 -21.62
N SER A 97 -10.15 8.89 -22.55
CA SER A 97 -9.60 9.41 -23.81
C SER A 97 -9.98 8.44 -24.96
N LEU A 98 -9.24 8.40 -26.08
CA LEU A 98 -9.46 7.50 -27.23
C LEU A 98 -9.37 5.99 -26.87
N TYR A 99 -8.80 5.66 -25.71
CA TYR A 99 -8.78 4.33 -25.08
C TYR A 99 -9.31 4.43 -23.65
N PHE A 100 -9.94 3.37 -23.14
CA PHE A 100 -10.35 3.32 -21.73
C PHE A 100 -9.15 2.93 -20.87
N TRP A 101 -8.68 3.89 -20.07
CA TRP A 101 -7.56 3.71 -19.16
C TRP A 101 -8.01 3.95 -17.72
N SER A 102 -7.79 2.96 -16.87
CA SER A 102 -8.01 3.05 -15.43
C SER A 102 -6.67 3.29 -14.74
N LEU A 103 -6.63 4.26 -13.83
CA LEU A 103 -5.47 4.55 -12.99
C LEU A 103 -5.88 4.41 -11.52
N MET A 104 -5.08 3.68 -10.77
CA MET A 104 -5.28 3.43 -9.36
C MET A 104 -4.02 3.86 -8.60
N ALA A 105 -4.20 4.57 -7.50
CA ALA A 105 -3.13 4.88 -6.57
C ALA A 105 -3.52 4.40 -5.17
N CYS A 106 -2.60 3.74 -4.49
CA CYS A 106 -2.73 3.46 -3.06
C CYS A 106 -1.60 4.13 -2.32
N ASN A 107 -1.94 5.06 -1.44
CA ASN A 107 -1.01 5.68 -0.53
C ASN A 107 -0.94 4.88 0.76
N TYR A 108 0.25 4.88 1.35
CA TYR A 108 0.58 4.10 2.52
C TYR A 108 1.02 5.01 3.65
N ALA A 109 0.68 4.69 4.90
CA ALA A 109 1.10 5.51 6.06
C ALA A 109 2.63 5.57 6.18
N SER A 110 3.30 4.50 5.76
CA SER A 110 4.77 4.44 5.68
C SER A 110 5.19 3.70 4.40
N THR A 111 6.31 4.11 3.83
CA THR A 111 7.00 3.37 2.77
C THR A 111 8.02 2.39 3.37
N ASN A 112 8.46 1.41 2.58
CA ASN A 112 9.62 0.62 2.98
C ASN A 112 10.90 1.43 2.70
N MET A 113 11.82 1.40 3.65
CA MET A 113 13.08 2.15 3.56
C MET A 113 14.23 1.22 3.21
N LEU A 114 15.10 1.66 2.32
CA LEU A 114 16.31 0.92 1.98
C LEU A 114 17.12 0.61 3.24
N GLN A 115 17.64 -0.62 3.31
CA GLN A 115 18.43 -1.13 4.43
C GLN A 115 17.69 -1.21 5.77
N VAL A 116 16.37 -1.02 5.80
CA VAL A 116 15.51 -1.26 6.96
C VAL A 116 14.70 -2.54 6.71
N PRO A 117 14.53 -3.42 7.71
CA PRO A 117 13.63 -4.57 7.56
C PRO A 117 12.20 -4.13 7.25
N VAL A 118 11.51 -4.81 6.33
CA VAL A 118 10.11 -4.51 5.99
C VAL A 118 9.21 -4.69 7.21
N TYR A 119 9.38 -5.82 7.88
CA TYR A 119 8.78 -6.14 9.17
C TYR A 119 9.80 -6.86 10.05
N ARG A 120 9.56 -6.85 11.36
CA ARG A 120 10.40 -7.56 12.32
C ARG A 120 10.18 -9.07 12.20
N SER A 121 11.26 -9.80 11.93
CA SER A 121 11.25 -11.26 11.89
C SER A 121 10.99 -11.89 13.27
N GLY A 122 10.26 -12.99 13.29
CA GLY A 122 9.90 -13.72 14.50
C GLY A 122 8.55 -14.45 14.39
N THR A 123 8.14 -15.08 15.49
CA THR A 123 6.83 -15.75 15.57
C THR A 123 5.70 -14.74 15.35
N ALA A 124 4.68 -15.14 14.58
CA ALA A 124 3.58 -14.26 14.25
C ALA A 124 2.92 -13.63 15.49
N ALA A 125 2.80 -12.31 15.47
CA ALA A 125 2.24 -11.48 16.53
C ALA A 125 2.92 -11.60 17.91
N SER A 126 4.17 -12.09 18.00
CA SER A 126 4.89 -12.25 19.27
C SER A 126 5.28 -10.93 19.93
N TYR A 127 5.39 -9.85 19.16
CA TYR A 127 5.77 -8.52 19.64
C TYR A 127 4.57 -7.59 19.88
N CYS A 128 3.34 -8.08 19.76
CA CYS A 128 2.16 -7.29 20.04
C CYS A 128 2.00 -7.11 21.55
N THR A 129 1.87 -5.87 22.00
CA THR A 129 1.78 -5.52 23.43
C THR A 129 0.36 -5.64 23.96
N LEU A 130 -0.65 -5.44 23.09
CA LEU A 130 -2.07 -5.51 23.45
C LEU A 130 -2.73 -6.83 22.99
N GLY A 131 -1.92 -7.78 22.53
CA GLY A 131 -2.35 -9.11 22.13
C GLY A 131 -2.53 -9.30 20.63
N LYS A 132 -2.98 -10.49 20.25
CA LYS A 132 -3.25 -10.87 18.86
C LYS A 132 -4.66 -10.52 18.47
N ASP A 133 -4.86 -10.20 17.20
CA ASP A 133 -6.20 -10.04 16.68
C ASP A 133 -6.95 -11.38 16.63
N ALA A 134 -8.25 -11.35 16.91
CA ALA A 134 -9.10 -12.54 16.98
C ALA A 134 -9.46 -13.08 15.59
N VAL A 135 -9.52 -12.22 14.57
CA VAL A 135 -9.87 -12.56 13.19
C VAL A 135 -8.62 -12.83 12.36
N PHE A 136 -7.54 -12.10 12.63
CA PHE A 136 -6.27 -12.20 11.92
C PHE A 136 -5.13 -12.62 12.88
N PRO A 137 -4.94 -13.92 13.16
CA PRO A 137 -4.02 -14.40 14.19
C PRO A 137 -2.54 -14.01 13.99
N GLY A 138 -2.16 -13.59 12.77
CA GLY A 138 -0.82 -13.08 12.46
C GLY A 138 -0.60 -11.59 12.75
N LEU A 139 -1.66 -10.86 13.10
CA LEU A 139 -1.64 -9.42 13.33
C LEU A 139 -1.86 -9.07 14.81
N CYS A 140 -1.35 -7.90 15.20
CA CYS A 140 -1.70 -7.29 16.48
C CYS A 140 -3.14 -6.78 16.46
N THR A 141 -3.76 -6.64 17.63
CA THR A 141 -5.11 -6.07 17.73
C THR A 141 -5.19 -4.67 17.11
N ALA A 142 -6.39 -4.26 16.72
CA ALA A 142 -6.67 -2.91 16.22
C ALA A 142 -6.23 -1.77 17.14
N LYS A 143 -6.10 -2.04 18.44
CA LYS A 143 -5.74 -1.06 19.45
C LYS A 143 -4.22 -0.87 19.58
N GLU A 144 -3.43 -1.72 18.93
CA GLU A 144 -1.97 -1.65 18.96
C GLU A 144 -1.52 -0.30 18.41
N SER A 145 -0.83 0.49 19.24
CA SER A 145 -0.29 1.78 18.80
C SER A 145 1.01 1.56 18.05
N ILE A 146 1.00 1.80 16.74
CA ILE A 146 2.20 1.78 15.89
C ILE A 146 2.48 3.20 15.41
N ASN A 147 3.72 3.65 15.57
CA ASN A 147 4.16 4.92 15.00
C ASN A 147 4.52 4.72 13.52
N PRO A 148 3.73 5.29 12.56
CA PRO A 148 4.01 5.16 11.14
C PRO A 148 5.26 5.94 10.69
N ASN A 149 5.81 6.80 11.55
CA ASN A 149 7.01 7.59 11.27
C ASN A 149 8.27 6.99 11.92
N SER A 150 8.17 5.79 12.53
CA SER A 150 9.31 5.03 13.05
C SER A 150 9.71 3.90 12.11
N PHE A 151 11.01 3.78 11.88
CA PHE A 151 11.63 2.67 11.16
C PHE A 151 12.30 1.64 12.08
N ASN A 152 12.27 1.90 13.39
CA ASN A 152 12.71 0.99 14.46
C ASN A 152 11.52 0.27 15.09
#